data_AF-A0AAV9IMF6-F1
#
_entry.id   AF-A0AAV9IMF6-F1
#
_cell.length_a   1.000
_cell.length_b   1.000
_cell.length_c   1.000
_cell.angle_alpha   90.00
_cell.angle_beta   90.00
_cell.angle_gamma   90.00
#
_symmetry.space_group_name_H-M   'P 1'
#
loop_
_entity.id
_entity.type
_entity.pdbx_description
1 polymer ?
#
loop_
_entity_poly.entity_id
_entity_poly.type
_entity_poly.pdbx_seq_one_letter_code
_entity_poly.pdbx_strand_id
1 'polypeptide(L)'
;MLLAWQIGYCFLSTNIIKYSGCLKENWKNIRSVSALSRRPTSYILCVEGEQLPCTKQREESYPTLVPRLLNSIDQVSKEQWNQLLSDESCPFTEYEWLYGLEKCGCVCKETGWQPLHLVLEEPNSKIIYAALPLYIKYHSMGEFIFDYIWQDIAATMSFQYYPKLLSMVPFTPVTSRRVLTISELLRPHLLSEISQCLKDLVEESSIESVHLNFVANDEVSVFTRHGFLHRKSVQYRFLNDCGGRPFQNFDEFLGKMKSKKRIQLKRERRRIYEEEKIRLEVLLADEIPKEAFRQMYQLYKSTIDRFFYGRLYLNPSFFYYLEEHYRKYLCFVLAYREDQLVAGTFNLIKNGRFHGRYWGCFEQVSGLHFETCYYKPIEYCIERGLRSVEPGAGGGDFKFVRGFDPFIVHSLHYFKNEGLANVIKSFVEEESRHVDYVCSRLSEQSALRKSNAS
;
A
#
# COMPACT_ATOMS: atom_id res chain seq x y z
N MET A 1 35.34 -15.20 -19.04
CA MET A 1 36.02 -15.14 -20.35
C MET A 1 35.67 -13.81 -21.00
N LEU A 2 36.70 -13.06 -21.44
CA LEU A 2 36.76 -12.05 -22.52
C LEU A 2 35.62 -10.99 -22.60
N LEU A 3 35.82 -9.66 -22.42
CA LEU A 3 36.70 -8.63 -23.03
C LEU A 3 36.07 -7.83 -24.21
N ALA A 4 36.27 -6.50 -24.16
CA ALA A 4 35.96 -5.45 -25.17
C ALA A 4 34.45 -5.21 -25.44
N TRP A 5 33.97 -3.97 -25.62
CA TRP A 5 34.42 -2.93 -26.57
C TRP A 5 34.51 -1.49 -26.00
N GLN A 6 35.07 -0.56 -26.79
CA GLN A 6 35.49 0.80 -26.41
C GLN A 6 34.97 1.91 -27.36
N ILE A 7 34.67 3.09 -26.78
CA ILE A 7 34.98 4.49 -27.23
C ILE A 7 34.33 5.09 -28.51
N GLY A 8 33.85 6.35 -28.39
CA GLY A 8 33.64 7.32 -29.50
C GLY A 8 32.59 8.43 -29.18
N TYR A 9 32.88 9.48 -28.40
CA TYR A 9 33.41 10.84 -28.76
C TYR A 9 32.47 11.85 -29.50
N CYS A 10 32.09 12.94 -28.79
CA CYS A 10 31.93 14.37 -29.21
C CYS A 10 30.98 14.78 -30.39
N PHE A 11 30.48 16.02 -30.57
CA PHE A 11 30.64 17.35 -29.92
C PHE A 11 29.48 18.31 -30.34
N LEU A 12 29.08 19.30 -29.50
CA LEU A 12 28.44 20.62 -29.82
C LEU A 12 27.09 20.63 -30.62
N SER A 13 26.18 21.61 -30.54
CA SER A 13 26.26 23.05 -30.15
C SER A 13 24.92 23.63 -29.60
N THR A 14 24.96 24.87 -29.11
CA THR A 14 23.90 25.61 -28.40
C THR A 14 22.97 26.49 -29.26
N ASN A 15 21.71 26.69 -28.82
CA ASN A 15 20.94 27.96 -28.74
C ASN A 15 19.46 27.66 -28.41
N ILE A 16 18.61 28.50 -27.80
CA ILE A 16 18.63 29.54 -26.74
C ILE A 16 17.20 30.16 -26.78
N ILE A 17 16.51 30.33 -25.63
CA ILE A 17 15.33 31.23 -25.41
C ILE A 17 14.04 30.83 -26.19
N LYS A 18 12.81 30.75 -25.65
CA LYS A 18 12.09 31.15 -24.41
C LYS A 18 10.89 30.17 -24.25
N TYR A 19 10.07 30.12 -23.19
CA TYR A 19 9.89 30.87 -21.94
C TYR A 19 9.73 29.85 -20.76
N SER A 20 9.36 30.29 -19.55
CA SER A 20 8.89 29.42 -18.45
C SER A 20 8.11 30.24 -17.42
N GLY A 21 7.05 29.69 -16.80
CA GLY A 21 6.36 30.38 -15.69
C GLY A 21 5.14 29.66 -15.11
N CYS A 22 5.36 28.64 -14.25
CA CYS A 22 4.49 28.36 -13.10
C CYS A 22 5.14 27.41 -12.06
N LEU A 23 5.99 26.46 -12.47
CA LEU A 23 6.42 25.33 -11.61
C LEU A 23 7.89 25.35 -11.14
N LYS A 24 8.53 26.53 -11.06
CA LYS A 24 9.93 26.67 -10.58
C LYS A 24 10.10 27.12 -9.11
N GLU A 25 9.02 27.40 -8.38
CA GLU A 25 9.12 28.13 -7.10
C GLU A 25 9.53 27.29 -5.87
N ASN A 26 9.51 25.96 -5.91
CA ASN A 26 9.86 25.11 -4.74
C ASN A 26 11.34 24.71 -4.61
N TRP A 27 12.24 25.21 -5.46
CA TRP A 27 13.68 24.80 -5.42
C TRP A 27 14.66 25.90 -4.97
N LYS A 28 14.19 27.12 -4.64
CA LYS A 28 15.05 28.23 -4.19
C LYS A 28 14.35 29.17 -3.20
N ASN A 29 14.51 28.93 -1.90
CA ASN A 29 14.18 29.92 -0.88
C ASN A 29 15.22 31.06 -0.89
N ILE A 30 14.86 32.25 -1.38
CA ILE A 30 15.33 33.59 -0.93
C ILE A 30 14.52 34.70 -1.66
N ARG A 31 13.79 35.49 -0.86
CA ARG A 31 13.22 36.85 -1.11
C ARG A 31 12.13 37.09 -2.19
N SER A 32 10.97 37.51 -1.65
CA SER A 32 10.03 38.56 -2.12
C SER A 32 9.17 38.41 -3.40
N VAL A 33 7.91 38.02 -3.18
CA VAL A 33 6.64 38.72 -3.55
C VAL A 33 6.24 38.92 -5.03
N SER A 34 5.03 38.39 -5.31
CA SER A 34 3.95 38.83 -6.23
C SER A 34 3.79 38.27 -7.66
N ALA A 35 2.71 37.48 -7.79
CA ALA A 35 1.63 37.55 -8.80
C ALA A 35 1.93 37.43 -10.31
N LEU A 36 1.23 36.49 -10.97
CA LEU A 36 0.07 36.82 -11.82
C LEU A 36 -0.72 35.57 -12.28
N SER A 37 -2.00 35.74 -12.56
CA SER A 37 -2.94 34.67 -12.97
C SER A 37 -3.17 34.66 -14.49
N ARG A 38 -3.52 33.47 -15.04
CA ARG A 38 -4.46 33.29 -16.18
C ARG A 38 -4.80 31.80 -16.39
N ARG A 39 -6.07 31.53 -16.69
CA ARG A 39 -6.62 30.20 -17.02
C ARG A 39 -6.46 29.89 -18.51
N PRO A 40 -6.47 28.60 -18.92
CA PRO A 40 -7.00 28.17 -20.21
C PRO A 40 -8.44 27.62 -20.05
N THR A 41 -9.34 28.08 -20.92
CA THR A 41 -10.73 27.61 -20.99
C THR A 41 -10.96 26.97 -22.36
N SER A 42 -11.23 25.66 -22.43
CA SER A 42 -12.07 25.02 -23.47
C SER A 42 -12.07 23.50 -23.33
N TYR A 43 -13.22 22.91 -23.04
CA TYR A 43 -13.51 21.52 -23.40
C TYR A 43 -14.38 21.53 -24.66
N ILE A 44 -14.04 20.73 -25.66
CA ILE A 44 -14.91 20.43 -26.80
C ILE A 44 -15.14 18.92 -26.80
N LEU A 45 -16.40 18.53 -26.60
CA LEU A 45 -16.86 17.15 -26.78
C LEU A 45 -17.32 16.98 -28.22
N CYS A 46 -16.69 16.08 -28.97
CA CYS A 46 -17.25 15.53 -30.20
C CYS A 46 -17.89 14.18 -29.89
N VAL A 47 -19.20 14.17 -29.72
CA VAL A 47 -20.06 13.00 -29.96
C VAL A 47 -21.27 13.51 -30.73
N GLU A 48 -21.42 13.11 -31.98
CA GLU A 48 -22.57 13.46 -32.81
C GLU A 48 -23.80 12.62 -32.41
N GLY A 49 -24.99 13.21 -32.50
CA GLY A 49 -26.24 12.45 -32.58
C GLY A 49 -27.03 12.24 -31.28
N GLU A 50 -27.46 13.32 -30.62
CA GLU A 50 -28.86 13.58 -30.20
C GLU A 50 -28.93 14.78 -29.22
N GLN A 51 -29.88 15.70 -29.44
CA GLN A 51 -30.05 16.88 -28.57
C GLN A 51 -30.81 16.51 -27.29
N LEU A 52 -30.08 16.27 -26.19
CA LEU A 52 -30.69 16.23 -24.87
C LEU A 52 -31.19 17.63 -24.46
N PRO A 53 -32.40 17.74 -23.85
CA PRO A 53 -33.00 19.03 -23.54
C PRO A 53 -32.18 19.80 -22.50
N CYS A 54 -32.03 21.11 -22.74
CA CYS A 54 -31.25 22.03 -21.92
C CYS A 54 -31.77 22.09 -20.47
N THR A 55 -31.21 21.24 -19.61
CA THR A 55 -31.27 21.43 -18.16
C THR A 55 -30.19 22.45 -17.80
N LYS A 56 -30.60 23.53 -17.13
CA LYS A 56 -29.67 24.48 -16.52
C LYS A 56 -28.91 23.77 -15.40
N GLN A 57 -27.81 23.11 -15.74
CA GLN A 57 -26.82 22.71 -14.76
C GLN A 57 -26.40 23.99 -14.03
N ARG A 58 -26.56 24.00 -12.69
CA ARG A 58 -25.80 24.94 -11.88
C ARG A 58 -24.34 24.58 -12.14
N GLU A 59 -23.57 25.51 -12.67
CA GLU A 59 -22.11 25.42 -12.63
C GLU A 59 -21.72 25.48 -11.14
N GLU A 60 -21.60 24.31 -10.50
CA GLU A 60 -20.96 24.21 -9.21
C GLU A 60 -19.49 24.58 -9.41
N SER A 61 -19.17 25.83 -9.08
CA SER A 61 -17.81 26.34 -9.17
C SER A 61 -16.94 25.60 -8.16
N TYR A 62 -16.29 24.53 -8.61
CA TYR A 62 -15.26 23.84 -7.86
C TYR A 62 -14.21 24.84 -7.35
N PRO A 63 -13.66 24.65 -6.15
CA PRO A 63 -12.60 25.51 -5.64
C PRO A 63 -11.40 25.46 -6.57
N THR A 64 -10.72 26.59 -6.76
CA THR A 64 -9.44 26.59 -7.48
C THR A 64 -8.40 25.95 -6.57
N LEU A 65 -7.86 24.80 -6.98
CA LEU A 65 -6.85 24.07 -6.24
C LEU A 65 -5.49 24.22 -6.91
N VAL A 66 -4.42 24.20 -6.11
CA VAL A 66 -3.03 24.18 -6.60
C VAL A 66 -2.27 22.98 -6.01
N PRO A 67 -1.42 22.30 -6.80
CA PRO A 67 -0.57 21.24 -6.29
C PRO A 67 0.62 21.80 -5.51
N ARG A 68 0.89 21.22 -4.33
CA ARG A 68 2.12 21.46 -3.55
C ARG A 68 2.78 20.13 -3.21
N LEU A 69 4.11 20.09 -3.33
CA LEU A 69 4.95 18.95 -2.96
C LEU A 69 5.56 19.16 -1.58
N LEU A 70 5.58 18.10 -0.78
CA LEU A 70 6.09 18.08 0.59
C LEU A 70 7.29 17.11 0.66
N ASN A 71 8.47 17.61 1.02
CA ASN A 71 9.67 16.82 1.23
C ASN A 71 9.67 16.08 2.59
N SER A 72 8.70 16.37 3.46
CA SER A 72 8.30 15.55 4.60
C SER A 72 6.83 15.85 4.95
N ILE A 73 6.14 14.89 5.56
CA ILE A 73 4.78 15.07 6.06
C ILE A 73 4.69 16.13 7.17
N ASP A 74 5.79 16.48 7.84
CA ASP A 74 5.82 17.52 8.87
C ASP A 74 5.55 18.95 8.37
N GLN A 75 5.55 19.14 7.04
CA GLN A 75 5.17 20.38 6.36
C GLN A 75 3.65 20.63 6.31
N VAL A 76 2.84 19.75 6.93
CA VAL A 76 1.41 19.93 7.20
C VAL A 76 1.09 19.49 8.63
N SER A 77 0.03 20.05 9.22
CA SER A 77 -0.42 19.61 10.55
C SER A 77 -1.07 18.22 10.51
N LYS A 78 -1.02 17.53 11.65
CA LYS A 78 -1.71 16.26 11.87
C LYS A 78 -3.21 16.37 11.57
N GLU A 79 -3.80 17.50 11.96
CA GLU A 79 -5.22 17.80 11.81
C GLU A 79 -5.59 17.97 10.33
N GLN A 80 -4.81 18.75 9.57
CA GLN A 80 -5.00 18.94 8.13
C GLN A 80 -4.83 17.65 7.31
N TRP A 81 -4.00 16.72 7.77
CA TRP A 81 -3.83 15.42 7.11
C TRP A 81 -4.94 14.43 7.51
N ASN A 82 -5.17 14.25 8.81
CA ASN A 82 -6.10 13.23 9.30
C ASN A 82 -7.57 13.55 8.99
N GLN A 83 -7.95 14.82 8.76
CA GLN A 83 -9.29 15.18 8.26
C GLN A 83 -9.61 14.62 6.86
N LEU A 84 -8.60 14.18 6.10
CA LEU A 84 -8.75 13.61 4.75
C LEU A 84 -8.99 12.09 4.76
N LEU A 85 -8.92 11.47 5.93
CA LEU A 85 -9.13 10.04 6.13
C LEU A 85 -10.62 9.73 6.18
N SER A 86 -11.03 8.69 5.46
CA SER A 86 -12.35 8.07 5.58
C SER A 86 -12.30 6.75 6.35
N ASP A 87 -13.46 6.15 6.63
CA ASP A 87 -13.55 4.83 7.28
C ASP A 87 -12.88 3.68 6.51
N GLU A 88 -12.66 3.86 5.20
CA GLU A 88 -11.92 2.90 4.35
C GLU A 88 -10.40 3.15 4.32
N SER A 89 -9.93 4.17 5.06
CA SER A 89 -8.51 4.49 5.21
C SER A 89 -7.87 3.61 6.28
N CYS A 90 -6.90 2.79 5.85
CA CYS A 90 -6.16 1.90 6.74
C CYS A 90 -5.37 2.70 7.80
N PRO A 91 -4.95 2.09 8.94
CA PRO A 91 -4.21 2.82 9.96
C PRO A 91 -2.83 3.31 9.48
N PHE A 92 -2.37 2.82 8.32
CA PHE A 92 -1.04 3.13 7.82
C PHE A 92 -0.96 4.37 6.93
N THR A 93 -2.09 5.01 6.62
CA THR A 93 -2.15 6.30 5.93
C THR A 93 -2.36 7.47 6.89
N GLU A 94 -2.45 7.22 8.19
CA GLU A 94 -2.58 8.28 9.20
C GLU A 94 -1.27 9.04 9.38
N TYR A 95 -1.38 10.31 9.77
CA TYR A 95 -0.25 11.21 9.96
C TYR A 95 0.80 10.62 10.90
N GLU A 96 0.38 10.16 12.08
CA GLU A 96 1.30 9.61 13.09
C GLU A 96 2.10 8.41 12.57
N TRP A 97 1.52 7.58 11.70
CA TRP A 97 2.22 6.43 11.13
C TRP A 97 3.30 6.87 10.13
N LEU A 98 2.94 7.74 9.19
CA LEU A 98 3.84 8.23 8.14
C LEU A 98 4.94 9.11 8.74
N TYR A 99 4.57 10.05 9.63
CA TYR A 99 5.49 10.87 10.39
C TYR A 99 6.46 10.01 11.19
N GLY A 100 5.98 8.96 11.88
CA GLY A 100 6.85 8.05 12.61
C GLY A 100 7.92 7.39 11.73
N LEU A 101 7.55 6.95 10.52
CA LEU A 101 8.47 6.31 9.58
C LEU A 101 9.55 7.28 9.07
N GLU A 102 9.18 8.53 8.77
CA GLU A 102 10.13 9.58 8.35
C GLU A 102 11.00 10.04 9.51
N LYS A 103 10.38 10.40 10.64
CA LYS A 103 11.03 10.91 11.86
C LYS A 103 12.07 9.96 12.43
N CYS A 104 11.80 8.64 12.34
CA CYS A 104 12.72 7.60 12.82
C CYS A 104 13.75 7.18 11.76
N GLY A 105 13.73 7.73 10.54
CA GLY A 105 14.68 7.36 9.48
C GLY A 105 14.45 5.97 8.88
N CYS A 106 13.25 5.40 9.00
CA CYS A 106 12.87 4.21 8.23
C CYS A 106 12.64 4.59 6.76
N VAL A 107 12.02 5.75 6.53
CA VAL A 107 11.71 6.34 5.23
C VAL A 107 12.58 7.56 5.05
N CYS A 108 13.69 7.41 4.31
CA CYS A 108 14.56 8.50 3.93
C CYS A 108 15.26 8.19 2.61
N LYS A 109 16.04 9.15 2.10
CA LYS A 109 16.76 9.01 0.83
C LYS A 109 17.76 7.85 0.86
N GLU A 110 18.41 7.64 2.01
CA GLU A 110 19.42 6.60 2.25
C GLU A 110 18.81 5.19 2.26
N THR A 111 17.53 5.04 2.66
CA THR A 111 16.79 3.77 2.52
C THR A 111 16.11 3.61 1.15
N GLY A 112 16.35 4.54 0.22
CA GLY A 112 15.77 4.56 -1.12
C GLY A 112 14.27 4.89 -1.15
N TRP A 113 13.80 5.63 -0.13
CA TRP A 113 12.42 6.12 0.06
C TRP A 113 12.43 7.61 0.42
N GLN A 114 12.74 8.49 -0.54
CA GLN A 114 12.73 9.93 -0.30
C GLN A 114 11.28 10.46 -0.34
N PRO A 115 10.77 11.11 0.73
CA PRO A 115 9.41 11.68 0.71
C PRO A 115 9.26 12.82 -0.31
N LEU A 116 8.10 12.87 -0.95
CA LEU A 116 7.68 13.90 -1.90
C LEU A 116 6.13 13.94 -1.98
N HIS A 117 5.44 13.98 -0.85
CA HIS A 117 3.96 13.88 -0.79
C HIS A 117 3.32 14.98 -1.63
N LEU A 118 2.27 14.65 -2.37
CA LEU A 118 1.50 15.61 -3.16
C LEU A 118 0.24 16.00 -2.39
N VAL A 119 -0.03 17.30 -2.27
CA VAL A 119 -1.30 17.83 -1.76
C VAL A 119 -1.94 18.78 -2.77
N LEU A 120 -3.26 18.79 -2.84
CA LEU A 120 -4.05 19.81 -3.52
C LEU A 120 -4.64 20.73 -2.46
N GLU A 121 -4.31 22.01 -2.51
CA GLU A 121 -4.79 23.01 -1.55
C GLU A 121 -5.43 24.21 -2.23
N GLU A 122 -6.38 24.85 -1.55
CA GLU A 122 -6.95 26.13 -2.01
C GLU A 122 -5.96 27.26 -1.65
N PRO A 123 -5.52 28.10 -2.60
CA PRO A 123 -4.40 29.04 -2.41
C PRO A 123 -4.53 30.02 -1.24
N ASN A 124 -5.73 30.49 -0.93
CA ASN A 124 -5.94 31.57 0.05
C ASN A 124 -6.04 31.05 1.49
N SER A 125 -6.87 30.04 1.69
CA SER A 125 -7.15 29.40 2.99
C SER A 125 -6.12 28.35 3.39
N LYS A 126 -5.37 27.80 2.43
CA LYS A 126 -4.47 26.64 2.60
C LYS A 126 -5.18 25.40 3.16
N ILE A 127 -6.49 25.30 2.92
CA ILE A 127 -7.25 24.08 3.18
C ILE A 127 -6.81 23.04 2.15
N ILE A 128 -6.37 21.88 2.63
CA ILE A 128 -6.02 20.74 1.80
C ILE A 128 -7.31 20.00 1.44
N TYR A 129 -7.56 19.81 0.14
CA TYR A 129 -8.72 19.08 -0.39
C TYR A 129 -8.38 17.63 -0.71
N ALA A 130 -7.14 17.36 -1.13
CA ALA A 130 -6.64 16.01 -1.35
C ALA A 130 -5.16 15.88 -0.96
N ALA A 131 -4.75 14.69 -0.55
CA ALA A 131 -3.36 14.35 -0.26
C ALA A 131 -3.02 12.96 -0.77
N LEU A 132 -1.76 12.77 -1.17
CA LEU A 132 -1.23 11.52 -1.69
C LEU A 132 0.16 11.28 -1.05
N PRO A 133 0.33 10.22 -0.24
CA PRO A 133 1.66 9.75 0.13
C PRO A 133 2.41 9.39 -1.14
N LEU A 134 3.50 10.09 -1.43
CA LEU A 134 4.25 9.98 -2.67
C LEU A 134 5.75 10.06 -2.33
N TYR A 135 6.55 9.22 -2.98
CA TYR A 135 7.97 9.05 -2.68
C TYR A 135 8.77 8.94 -3.98
N ILE A 136 9.98 9.50 -3.99
CA ILE A 136 10.99 9.19 -5.01
C ILE A 136 11.68 7.89 -4.59
N LYS A 137 11.62 6.89 -5.48
CA LYS A 137 12.20 5.55 -5.29
C LYS A 137 13.40 5.34 -6.18
N TYR A 138 14.45 4.77 -5.61
CA TYR A 138 15.69 4.41 -6.31
C TYR A 138 15.85 2.89 -6.53
N HIS A 139 14.91 2.08 -6.01
CA HIS A 139 14.86 0.62 -6.15
C HIS A 139 13.49 0.06 -5.72
N SER A 140 13.17 -1.16 -6.15
CA SER A 140 11.92 -1.87 -5.82
C SER A 140 11.79 -2.37 -4.37
N MET A 141 12.86 -2.30 -3.55
CA MET A 141 12.83 -2.82 -2.18
C MET A 141 11.80 -2.08 -1.31
N GLY A 142 11.00 -2.87 -0.59
CA GLY A 142 9.90 -2.41 0.28
C GLY A 142 8.53 -2.29 -0.42
N GLU A 143 8.45 -2.51 -1.73
CA GLU A 143 7.22 -2.23 -2.50
C GLU A 143 6.23 -3.38 -2.59
N PHE A 144 6.70 -4.63 -2.51
CA PHE A 144 5.91 -5.88 -2.59
C PHE A 144 5.09 -6.11 -3.87
N ILE A 145 4.93 -5.11 -4.75
CA ILE A 145 4.65 -5.28 -6.18
C ILE A 145 5.97 -4.94 -6.88
N PHE A 146 6.77 -5.97 -7.15
CA PHE A 146 8.08 -5.80 -7.75
C PHE A 146 8.00 -5.61 -9.26
N ASP A 147 9.00 -4.89 -9.78
CA ASP A 147 9.07 -4.36 -11.15
C ASP A 147 10.46 -4.53 -11.78
N TYR A 148 11.30 -5.44 -11.27
CA TYR A 148 12.62 -5.74 -11.84
C TYR A 148 12.55 -6.06 -13.34
N ILE A 149 11.51 -6.79 -13.77
CA ILE A 149 11.26 -7.08 -15.19
C ILE A 149 11.06 -5.79 -16.01
N TRP A 150 10.43 -4.76 -15.44
CA TRP A 150 10.22 -3.48 -16.13
C TRP A 150 11.48 -2.63 -16.15
N GLN A 151 12.31 -2.72 -15.10
CA GLN A 151 13.66 -2.16 -15.09
C GLN A 151 14.53 -2.80 -16.20
N ASP A 152 14.48 -4.12 -16.37
CA ASP A 152 15.25 -4.86 -17.39
C ASP A 152 14.78 -4.51 -18.81
N ILE A 153 13.46 -4.39 -19.03
CA ILE A 153 12.87 -3.93 -20.30
C ILE A 153 13.31 -2.49 -20.60
N ALA A 154 13.19 -1.58 -19.62
CA ALA A 154 13.60 -0.19 -19.78
C ALA A 154 15.10 -0.07 -20.09
N ALA A 155 15.96 -0.82 -19.41
CA ALA A 155 17.40 -0.87 -19.67
C ALA A 155 17.71 -1.37 -21.09
N THR A 156 16.98 -2.40 -21.57
CA THR A 156 17.10 -2.91 -22.95
C THR A 156 16.72 -1.83 -23.98
N MET A 157 15.78 -0.95 -23.65
CA MET A 157 15.37 0.21 -24.46
C MET A 157 16.20 1.47 -24.19
N SER A 158 17.30 1.38 -23.42
CA SER A 158 18.14 2.51 -22.99
C SER A 158 17.44 3.61 -22.16
N PHE A 159 16.33 3.29 -21.51
CA PHE A 159 15.62 4.20 -20.60
C PHE A 159 16.08 4.05 -19.15
N GLN A 160 16.24 5.19 -18.47
CA GLN A 160 16.54 5.25 -17.04
C GLN A 160 15.26 5.04 -16.22
N TYR A 161 15.06 3.79 -15.75
CA TYR A 161 13.87 3.43 -14.96
C TYR A 161 13.83 4.03 -13.54
N TYR A 162 15.00 4.25 -12.93
CA TYR A 162 15.13 4.81 -11.58
C TYR A 162 15.91 6.14 -11.62
N PRO A 163 15.49 7.20 -10.92
CA PRO A 163 14.39 7.21 -9.96
C PRO A 163 13.00 7.21 -10.61
N LYS A 164 12.04 6.62 -9.90
CA LYS A 164 10.61 6.62 -10.22
C LYS A 164 9.79 7.28 -9.11
N LEU A 165 8.59 7.73 -9.40
CA LEU A 165 7.62 8.13 -8.38
C LEU A 165 6.76 6.94 -7.92
N LEU A 166 6.52 6.84 -6.62
CA LEU A 166 5.69 5.79 -6.03
C LEU A 166 4.75 6.34 -4.97
N SER A 167 3.46 6.03 -5.10
CA SER A 167 2.49 6.11 -4.00
C SER A 167 2.17 4.73 -3.44
N MET A 168 2.60 4.50 -2.20
CA MET A 168 2.07 3.46 -1.32
C MET A 168 2.41 3.76 0.12
N VAL A 169 1.82 3.00 1.04
CA VAL A 169 2.31 2.96 2.41
C VAL A 169 3.68 2.26 2.42
N PRO A 170 4.76 2.89 2.90
CA PRO A 170 6.08 2.27 2.92
C PRO A 170 6.09 0.94 3.68
N PHE A 171 6.75 -0.05 3.08
CA PHE A 171 6.96 -1.39 3.64
C PHE A 171 5.68 -2.18 4.00
N THR A 172 4.51 -1.73 3.54
CA THR A 172 3.22 -2.23 4.02
C THR A 172 2.26 -2.46 2.84
N PRO A 173 2.13 -3.71 2.38
CA PRO A 173 1.35 -4.06 1.20
C PRO A 173 -0.14 -4.19 1.54
N VAL A 174 -0.79 -3.06 1.81
CA VAL A 174 -2.18 -2.98 2.28
C VAL A 174 -3.07 -2.27 1.26
N THR A 175 -4.17 -2.90 0.86
CA THR A 175 -5.17 -2.25 0.01
C THR A 175 -5.96 -1.20 0.79
N SER A 176 -5.80 0.06 0.40
CA SER A 176 -6.56 1.20 0.90
C SER A 176 -6.45 2.35 -0.09
N ARG A 177 -7.25 3.41 0.12
CA ARG A 177 -7.18 4.63 -0.68
C ARG A 177 -5.77 5.21 -0.63
N ARG A 178 -5.24 5.61 -1.79
CA ARG A 178 -3.96 6.33 -1.89
C ARG A 178 -4.18 7.82 -1.93
N VAL A 179 -5.21 8.25 -2.64
CA VAL A 179 -5.65 9.63 -2.63
C VAL A 179 -6.59 9.80 -1.44
N LEU A 180 -6.15 10.50 -0.42
CA LEU A 180 -6.98 10.96 0.69
C LEU A 180 -7.72 12.22 0.23
N THR A 181 -8.99 12.39 0.63
CA THR A 181 -9.87 13.44 0.09
C THR A 181 -10.81 13.97 1.16
N ILE A 182 -10.95 15.30 1.26
CA ILE A 182 -11.78 15.98 2.28
C ILE A 182 -13.29 15.69 2.16
N SER A 183 -13.75 15.20 1.00
CA SER A 183 -15.17 14.98 0.74
C SER A 183 -15.37 13.85 -0.28
N GLU A 184 -16.27 12.90 0.04
CA GLU A 184 -16.71 11.86 -0.90
C GLU A 184 -17.41 12.45 -2.13
N LEU A 185 -18.13 13.56 -1.99
CA LEU A 185 -18.82 14.24 -3.10
C LEU A 185 -17.82 14.78 -4.13
N LEU A 186 -16.71 15.36 -3.65
CA LEU A 186 -15.66 15.90 -4.51
C LEU A 186 -14.67 14.83 -4.99
N ARG A 187 -14.68 13.64 -4.40
CA ARG A 187 -13.67 12.60 -4.60
C ARG A 187 -13.44 12.23 -6.08
N PRO A 188 -14.45 12.03 -6.95
CA PRO A 188 -14.21 11.74 -8.37
C PRO A 188 -13.43 12.84 -9.11
N HIS A 189 -13.72 14.10 -8.80
CA HIS A 189 -12.99 15.25 -9.36
C HIS A 189 -11.56 15.33 -8.78
N LEU A 190 -11.39 15.20 -7.46
CA LEU A 190 -10.07 15.22 -6.82
C LEU A 190 -9.15 14.08 -7.29
N LEU A 191 -9.72 12.91 -7.61
CA LEU A 191 -8.98 11.80 -8.24
C LEU A 191 -8.51 12.17 -9.66
N SER A 192 -9.34 12.86 -10.44
CA SER A 192 -8.97 13.40 -11.77
C SER A 192 -7.82 14.40 -11.63
N GLU A 193 -7.96 15.41 -10.76
CA GLU A 193 -6.94 16.44 -10.53
C GLU A 193 -5.60 15.84 -10.09
N ILE A 194 -5.59 14.91 -9.11
CA ILE A 194 -4.37 14.22 -8.69
C ILE A 194 -3.76 13.42 -9.86
N SER A 195 -4.57 12.69 -10.62
CA SER A 195 -4.05 11.87 -11.73
C SER A 195 -3.43 12.74 -12.84
N GLN A 196 -3.95 13.94 -13.09
CA GLN A 196 -3.35 14.90 -14.01
C GLN A 196 -2.07 15.52 -13.43
N CYS A 197 -2.09 15.99 -12.17
CA CYS A 197 -0.90 16.53 -11.50
C CYS A 197 0.28 15.53 -11.47
N LEU A 198 0.01 14.23 -11.33
CA LEU A 198 1.04 13.20 -11.38
C LEU A 198 1.62 12.99 -12.78
N LYS A 199 0.82 13.17 -13.84
CA LYS A 199 1.33 13.16 -15.22
C LYS A 199 2.18 14.39 -15.47
N ASP A 200 1.67 15.59 -15.14
CA ASP A 200 2.40 16.85 -15.31
C ASP A 200 3.74 16.82 -14.56
N LEU A 201 3.77 16.28 -13.34
CA LEU A 201 5.00 16.10 -12.57
C LEU A 201 6.02 15.15 -13.24
N VAL A 202 5.56 14.11 -13.95
CA VAL A 202 6.42 13.21 -14.75
C VAL A 202 6.87 13.90 -16.04
N GLU A 203 6.00 14.66 -16.70
CA GLU A 203 6.35 15.41 -17.91
C GLU A 203 7.37 16.53 -17.65
N GLU A 204 7.25 17.25 -16.53
CA GLU A 204 8.14 18.37 -16.18
C GLU A 204 9.44 17.96 -15.47
N SER A 205 9.54 16.72 -14.98
CA SER A 205 10.74 16.21 -14.31
C SER A 205 11.57 15.27 -15.18
N SER A 206 12.73 14.86 -14.66
CA SER A 206 13.59 13.81 -15.22
C SER A 206 13.23 12.41 -14.70
N ILE A 207 11.99 12.21 -14.25
CA ILE A 207 11.47 10.91 -13.81
C ILE A 207 10.56 10.39 -14.91
N GLU A 208 10.80 9.16 -15.37
CA GLU A 208 10.10 8.58 -16.53
C GLU A 208 8.76 7.89 -16.17
N SER A 209 8.45 7.70 -14.88
CA SER A 209 7.25 6.96 -14.46
C SER A 209 6.73 7.28 -13.06
N VAL A 210 5.43 7.04 -12.87
CA VAL A 210 4.75 7.09 -11.58
C VAL A 210 3.87 5.86 -11.37
N HIS A 211 3.94 5.29 -10.17
CA HIS A 211 3.27 4.05 -9.80
C HIS A 211 2.44 4.24 -8.52
N LEU A 212 1.24 3.67 -8.45
CA LEU A 212 0.42 3.63 -7.24
C LEU A 212 0.13 2.16 -6.90
N ASN A 213 0.59 1.68 -5.75
CA ASN A 213 0.51 0.25 -5.37
C ASN A 213 -0.53 -0.01 -4.27
N PHE A 214 -1.32 -1.07 -4.45
CA PHE A 214 -2.45 -1.48 -3.59
C PHE A 214 -3.52 -0.38 -3.41
N VAL A 215 -3.95 0.20 -4.54
CA VAL A 215 -4.97 1.25 -4.62
C VAL A 215 -6.37 0.72 -4.31
N ALA A 216 -7.29 1.61 -3.95
CA ALA A 216 -8.70 1.26 -3.79
C ALA A 216 -9.42 1.18 -5.16
N ASN A 217 -10.52 0.41 -5.22
CA ASN A 217 -11.21 0.06 -6.47
C ASN A 217 -11.80 1.28 -7.20
N ASP A 218 -12.22 2.31 -6.47
CA ASP A 218 -12.73 3.57 -6.99
C ASP A 218 -11.65 4.36 -7.76
N GLU A 219 -10.41 4.33 -7.25
CA GLU A 219 -9.25 5.01 -7.85
C GLU A 219 -8.89 4.41 -9.22
N VAL A 220 -9.02 3.08 -9.38
CA VAL A 220 -8.75 2.36 -10.64
C VAL A 220 -9.54 2.95 -11.80
N SER A 221 -10.85 3.14 -11.63
CA SER A 221 -11.73 3.60 -12.71
C SER A 221 -11.41 5.03 -13.18
N VAL A 222 -10.92 5.90 -12.30
CA VAL A 222 -10.56 7.28 -12.65
C VAL A 222 -9.21 7.30 -13.35
N PHE A 223 -8.18 6.75 -12.71
CA PHE A 223 -6.81 6.81 -13.23
C PHE A 223 -6.65 6.11 -14.58
N THR A 224 -7.36 5.00 -14.82
CA THR A 224 -7.37 4.35 -16.15
C THR A 224 -7.91 5.26 -17.26
N ARG A 225 -8.93 6.08 -16.99
CA ARG A 225 -9.43 7.08 -17.96
C ARG A 225 -8.41 8.20 -18.23
N HIS A 226 -7.48 8.46 -17.31
CA HIS A 226 -6.39 9.42 -17.50
C HIS A 226 -5.13 8.81 -18.15
N GLY A 227 -5.16 7.53 -18.52
CA GLY A 227 -4.09 6.84 -19.25
C GLY A 227 -3.16 5.98 -18.39
N PHE A 228 -3.45 5.76 -17.10
CA PHE A 228 -2.67 4.85 -16.27
C PHE A 228 -2.98 3.39 -16.64
N LEU A 229 -1.93 2.58 -16.82
CA LEU A 229 -2.02 1.14 -17.00
C LEU A 229 -2.47 0.48 -15.70
N HIS A 230 -3.50 -0.36 -15.76
CA HIS A 230 -4.03 -1.09 -14.61
C HIS A 230 -3.44 -2.50 -14.52
N ARG A 231 -2.72 -2.77 -13.44
CA ARG A 231 -2.18 -4.09 -13.10
C ARG A 231 -3.00 -4.73 -11.98
N LYS A 232 -3.34 -6.00 -12.15
CA LYS A 232 -3.89 -6.84 -11.08
C LYS A 232 -2.80 -7.69 -10.44
N SER A 233 -2.95 -7.99 -9.16
CA SER A 233 -2.14 -8.95 -8.43
C SER A 233 -3.02 -9.64 -7.38
N VAL A 234 -2.52 -10.70 -6.73
CA VAL A 234 -3.29 -11.45 -5.73
C VAL A 234 -2.69 -11.29 -4.34
N GLN A 235 -3.57 -11.05 -3.36
CA GLN A 235 -3.32 -11.28 -1.94
C GLN A 235 -4.34 -12.30 -1.42
N TYR A 236 -4.34 -12.53 -0.10
CA TYR A 236 -5.30 -13.42 0.55
C TYR A 236 -5.95 -12.70 1.73
N ARG A 237 -7.23 -12.97 1.99
CA ARG A 237 -7.98 -12.40 3.12
C ARG A 237 -8.89 -13.47 3.72
N PHE A 238 -8.96 -13.55 5.04
CA PHE A 238 -10.03 -14.26 5.72
C PHE A 238 -11.17 -13.27 5.91
N LEU A 239 -12.37 -13.64 5.47
CA LEU A 239 -13.60 -12.91 5.76
C LEU A 239 -14.32 -13.62 6.90
N ASN A 240 -14.76 -12.87 7.91
CA ASN A 240 -15.62 -13.40 8.96
C ASN A 240 -17.06 -13.49 8.44
N ASP A 241 -17.27 -14.38 7.47
CA ASP A 241 -18.57 -14.64 6.85
C ASP A 241 -18.85 -16.14 6.73
N CYS A 242 -20.01 -16.53 7.22
CA CYS A 242 -20.56 -17.87 7.29
C CYS A 242 -21.92 -17.94 6.58
N GLY A 243 -22.05 -17.27 5.43
CA GLY A 243 -23.26 -17.27 4.60
C GLY A 243 -24.19 -16.10 4.91
N GLY A 244 -23.65 -14.88 4.92
CA GLY A 244 -24.36 -13.63 5.23
C GLY A 244 -24.31 -13.22 6.71
N ARG A 245 -23.51 -13.91 7.55
CA ARG A 245 -23.32 -13.57 8.97
C ARG A 245 -21.92 -13.94 9.48
N PRO A 246 -21.40 -13.31 10.54
CA PRO A 246 -20.18 -13.79 11.20
C PRO A 246 -20.25 -15.25 11.65
N PHE A 247 -19.07 -15.88 11.77
CA PHE A 247 -18.94 -17.15 12.47
C PHE A 247 -19.25 -16.97 13.97
N GLN A 248 -19.85 -17.97 14.60
CA GLN A 248 -20.13 -17.95 16.04
C GLN A 248 -18.89 -18.23 16.90
N ASN A 249 -17.99 -19.08 16.40
CA ASN A 249 -16.76 -19.50 17.08
C ASN A 249 -15.81 -20.19 16.07
N PHE A 250 -14.58 -20.48 16.52
CA PHE A 250 -13.57 -21.11 15.67
C PHE A 250 -13.96 -22.53 15.20
N ASP A 251 -14.73 -23.29 15.99
CA ASP A 251 -15.18 -24.63 15.60
C ASP A 251 -16.22 -24.61 14.46
N GLU A 252 -17.06 -23.57 14.37
CA GLU A 252 -17.94 -23.37 13.21
C GLU A 252 -17.13 -23.12 11.92
N PHE A 253 -16.10 -22.28 11.99
CA PHE A 253 -15.14 -22.06 10.90
C PHE A 253 -14.46 -23.38 10.47
N LEU A 254 -14.00 -24.19 11.43
CA LEU A 254 -13.46 -25.52 11.14
C LEU A 254 -14.51 -26.48 10.54
N GLY A 255 -15.78 -26.35 10.94
CA GLY A 255 -16.91 -27.08 10.37
C GLY A 255 -17.10 -26.84 8.87
N LYS A 256 -16.85 -25.60 8.40
CA LYS A 256 -16.85 -25.27 6.97
C LYS A 256 -15.64 -25.85 6.22
N MET A 257 -14.52 -26.13 6.88
CA MET A 257 -13.34 -26.68 6.19
C MET A 257 -13.54 -28.10 5.63
N LYS A 258 -12.90 -28.39 4.48
CA LYS A 258 -12.73 -29.74 3.94
C LYS A 258 -12.07 -30.67 4.98
N SER A 259 -12.59 -31.90 5.16
CA SER A 259 -12.24 -32.78 6.30
C SER A 259 -10.73 -33.01 6.50
N LYS A 260 -9.97 -33.25 5.42
CA LYS A 260 -8.50 -33.41 5.49
C LYS A 260 -7.80 -32.16 6.04
N LYS A 261 -8.30 -30.97 5.70
CA LYS A 261 -7.77 -29.68 6.18
C LYS A 261 -8.18 -29.36 7.61
N ARG A 262 -9.44 -29.64 8.00
CA ARG A 262 -9.87 -29.56 9.41
C ARG A 262 -9.00 -30.44 10.32
N ILE A 263 -8.75 -31.70 9.94
CA ILE A 263 -7.92 -32.64 10.73
C ILE A 263 -6.47 -32.15 10.81
N GLN A 264 -5.89 -31.71 9.68
CA GLN A 264 -4.55 -31.11 9.64
C GLN A 264 -4.44 -29.92 10.60
N LEU A 265 -5.37 -28.96 10.50
CA LEU A 265 -5.37 -27.74 11.31
C LEU A 265 -5.52 -28.06 12.80
N LYS A 266 -6.48 -28.92 13.19
CA LYS A 266 -6.62 -29.36 14.60
C LYS A 266 -5.36 -30.03 15.13
N ARG A 267 -4.61 -30.79 14.31
CA ARG A 267 -3.31 -31.36 14.71
C ARG A 267 -2.23 -30.28 14.84
N GLU A 268 -2.17 -29.31 13.94
CA GLU A 268 -1.20 -28.21 13.99
C GLU A 268 -1.38 -27.36 15.26
N ARG A 269 -2.61 -26.95 15.62
CA ARG A 269 -2.84 -26.19 16.88
C ARG A 269 -2.54 -27.02 18.13
N ARG A 270 -2.98 -28.29 18.16
CA ARG A 270 -2.75 -29.21 19.29
C ARG A 270 -1.26 -29.34 19.63
N ARG A 271 -0.39 -29.45 18.62
CA ARG A 271 1.06 -29.47 18.85
C ARG A 271 1.52 -28.25 19.63
N ILE A 272 1.10 -27.05 19.22
CA ILE A 272 1.57 -25.82 19.86
C ILE A 272 1.11 -25.74 21.32
N TYR A 273 -0.15 -26.04 21.60
CA TYR A 273 -0.71 -25.90 22.95
C TYR A 273 -0.43 -27.09 23.89
N GLU A 274 -0.48 -28.33 23.40
CA GLU A 274 -0.37 -29.55 24.24
C GLU A 274 1.03 -30.17 24.21
N GLU A 275 1.64 -30.32 23.02
CA GLU A 275 2.95 -30.98 22.86
C GLU A 275 4.11 -30.02 23.24
N GLU A 276 4.08 -28.80 22.71
CA GLU A 276 5.10 -27.76 22.92
C GLU A 276 4.82 -26.88 24.16
N LYS A 277 3.59 -26.94 24.70
CA LYS A 277 3.14 -26.14 25.86
C LYS A 277 3.31 -24.62 25.67
N ILE A 278 3.12 -24.15 24.44
CA ILE A 278 3.23 -22.73 24.10
C ILE A 278 1.86 -22.07 24.23
N ARG A 279 1.80 -21.01 25.04
CA ARG A 279 0.61 -20.19 25.29
C ARG A 279 0.66 -18.95 24.40
N LEU A 280 -0.46 -18.58 23.78
CA LEU A 280 -0.57 -17.38 22.96
C LEU A 280 -1.45 -16.33 23.64
N GLU A 281 -0.97 -15.09 23.66
CA GLU A 281 -1.69 -13.89 24.08
C GLU A 281 -1.94 -12.99 22.87
N VAL A 282 -3.06 -12.28 22.86
CA VAL A 282 -3.33 -11.18 21.91
C VAL A 282 -3.50 -9.92 22.75
N LEU A 283 -2.60 -8.96 22.57
CA LEU A 283 -2.52 -7.74 23.37
C LEU A 283 -2.75 -6.52 22.46
N LEU A 284 -3.77 -5.71 22.78
CA LEU A 284 -4.17 -4.53 22.03
C LEU A 284 -3.81 -3.25 22.77
N ALA A 285 -3.22 -2.28 22.07
CA ALA A 285 -2.97 -0.92 22.56
C ALA A 285 -2.32 -0.86 23.96
N ASP A 286 -3.09 -0.53 25.00
CA ASP A 286 -2.58 -0.36 26.37
C ASP A 286 -2.35 -1.68 27.12
N GLU A 287 -2.87 -2.80 26.60
CA GLU A 287 -2.55 -4.15 27.09
C GLU A 287 -1.11 -4.58 26.77
N ILE A 288 -0.42 -3.89 25.83
CA ILE A 288 0.95 -4.22 25.40
C ILE A 288 1.98 -3.67 26.42
N PRO A 289 2.77 -4.50 27.12
CA PRO A 289 3.84 -4.02 28.01
C PRO A 289 4.88 -3.19 27.25
N LYS A 290 5.48 -2.20 27.89
CA LYS A 290 6.50 -1.32 27.26
C LYS A 290 7.70 -2.15 26.78
N GLU A 291 8.11 -3.11 27.58
CA GLU A 291 9.20 -4.05 27.32
C GLU A 291 8.96 -4.89 26.05
N ALA A 292 7.69 -5.16 25.72
CA ALA A 292 7.31 -5.94 24.56
C ALA A 292 7.61 -5.22 23.24
N PHE A 293 7.70 -3.88 23.20
CA PHE A 293 8.09 -3.14 21.99
C PHE A 293 9.54 -3.41 21.61
N ARG A 294 10.44 -3.39 22.60
CA ARG A 294 11.86 -3.76 22.41
C ARG A 294 12.01 -5.23 22.00
N GLN A 295 11.27 -6.12 22.66
CA GLN A 295 11.29 -7.55 22.33
C GLN A 295 10.71 -7.83 20.93
N MET A 296 9.65 -7.14 20.52
CA MET A 296 9.04 -7.27 19.20
C MET A 296 10.00 -6.83 18.09
N TYR A 297 10.78 -5.76 18.30
CA TYR A 297 11.87 -5.42 17.38
C TYR A 297 12.94 -6.52 17.28
N GLN A 298 13.36 -7.09 18.42
CA GLN A 298 14.34 -8.19 18.45
C GLN A 298 13.82 -9.44 17.72
N LEU A 299 12.54 -9.78 17.92
CA LEU A 299 11.83 -10.84 17.21
C LEU A 299 11.77 -10.57 15.69
N TYR A 300 11.38 -9.36 15.29
CA TYR A 300 11.35 -8.95 13.88
C TYR A 300 12.73 -9.07 13.22
N LYS A 301 13.79 -8.61 13.91
CA LYS A 301 15.17 -8.70 13.45
C LYS A 301 15.63 -10.16 13.34
N SER A 302 15.29 -11.04 14.30
CA SER A 302 15.74 -12.44 14.28
C SER A 302 15.22 -13.22 13.07
N THR A 303 14.02 -12.94 12.58
CA THR A 303 13.52 -13.48 11.31
C THR A 303 14.35 -12.98 10.13
N ILE A 304 14.65 -11.69 10.09
CA ILE A 304 15.39 -11.08 8.96
C ILE A 304 16.83 -11.58 8.89
N ASP A 305 17.54 -11.64 10.01
CA ASP A 305 18.92 -12.11 10.09
C ASP A 305 19.09 -13.56 9.57
N ARG A 306 18.02 -14.37 9.63
CA ARG A 306 18.01 -15.76 9.14
C ARG A 306 17.87 -15.90 7.63
N PHE A 307 17.49 -14.85 6.91
CA PHE A 307 17.35 -14.88 5.46
C PHE A 307 18.36 -13.94 4.80
N PHE A 308 19.22 -14.46 3.92
CA PHE A 308 20.23 -13.65 3.20
C PHE A 308 19.61 -12.49 2.38
N TYR A 309 18.39 -12.69 1.88
CA TYR A 309 17.61 -11.68 1.16
C TYR A 309 16.73 -10.81 2.08
N GLY A 310 16.78 -11.02 3.40
CA GLY A 310 16.04 -10.26 4.39
C GLY A 310 16.39 -8.77 4.34
N ARG A 311 15.42 -7.91 4.66
CA ARG A 311 15.57 -6.45 4.64
C ARG A 311 14.96 -5.85 5.90
N LEU A 312 15.81 -5.19 6.68
CA LEU A 312 15.45 -4.51 7.92
C LEU A 312 14.94 -3.11 7.58
N TYR A 313 13.63 -3.01 7.32
CA TYR A 313 12.95 -1.78 6.95
C TYR A 313 12.57 -0.91 8.15
N LEU A 314 12.34 -1.52 9.32
CA LEU A 314 12.04 -0.82 10.56
C LEU A 314 13.22 -0.91 11.54
N ASN A 315 13.41 0.13 12.34
CA ASN A 315 14.49 0.23 13.31
C ASN A 315 13.94 0.36 14.76
N PRO A 316 14.78 0.26 15.81
CA PRO A 316 14.30 0.30 17.20
C PRO A 316 13.55 1.59 17.53
N SER A 317 14.04 2.74 17.03
CA SER A 317 13.46 4.06 17.27
C SER A 317 12.00 4.13 16.82
N PHE A 318 11.65 3.48 15.71
CA PHE A 318 10.27 3.41 15.25
C PHE A 318 9.37 2.57 16.18
N PHE A 319 9.87 1.48 16.77
CA PHE A 319 9.08 0.72 17.76
C PHE A 319 8.84 1.53 19.05
N TYR A 320 9.83 2.30 19.53
CA TYR A 320 9.63 3.21 20.66
C TYR A 320 8.67 4.35 20.33
N TYR A 321 8.79 4.97 19.14
CA TYR A 321 7.85 5.98 18.66
C TYR A 321 6.40 5.46 18.64
N LEU A 322 6.18 4.21 18.21
CA LEU A 322 4.85 3.60 18.18
C LEU A 322 4.28 3.38 19.60
N GLU A 323 5.13 3.08 20.59
CA GLU A 323 4.73 2.98 22.00
C GLU A 323 4.18 4.31 22.53
N GLU A 324 4.80 5.44 22.16
CA GLU A 324 4.43 6.75 22.69
C GLU A 324 3.29 7.42 21.90
N HIS A 325 3.22 7.19 20.59
CA HIS A 325 2.40 8.00 19.68
C HIS A 325 1.34 7.23 18.88
N TYR A 326 1.35 5.89 18.87
CA TYR A 326 0.45 5.13 17.98
C TYR A 326 -0.17 3.84 18.55
N ARG A 327 -0.15 3.64 19.87
CA ARG A 327 -0.72 2.45 20.55
C ARG A 327 -2.13 2.06 20.10
N LYS A 328 -3.01 3.05 19.85
CA LYS A 328 -4.47 2.92 19.61
C LYS A 328 -4.92 1.80 18.67
N TYR A 329 -4.09 1.39 17.70
CA TYR A 329 -4.41 0.31 16.75
C TYR A 329 -3.42 -0.87 16.81
N LEU A 330 -2.38 -0.83 17.64
CA LEU A 330 -1.36 -1.88 17.66
C LEU A 330 -1.91 -3.14 18.31
N CYS A 331 -1.62 -4.29 17.69
CA CYS A 331 -1.98 -5.61 18.18
C CYS A 331 -0.76 -6.54 18.10
N PHE A 332 -0.27 -7.00 19.25
CA PHE A 332 0.78 -8.01 19.31
C PHE A 332 0.14 -9.36 19.60
N VAL A 333 0.45 -10.38 18.80
CA VAL A 333 0.20 -11.78 19.19
C VAL A 333 1.52 -12.34 19.70
N LEU A 334 1.62 -12.60 20.99
CA LEU A 334 2.84 -13.06 21.65
C LEU A 334 2.71 -14.53 22.04
N ALA A 335 3.77 -15.30 21.84
CA ALA A 335 3.84 -16.72 22.15
C ALA A 335 4.88 -16.97 23.24
N TYR A 336 4.46 -17.61 24.32
CA TYR A 336 5.28 -17.88 25.50
C TYR A 336 5.41 -19.38 25.74
N ARG A 337 6.62 -19.84 26.02
CA ARG A 337 6.88 -21.16 26.62
C ARG A 337 7.23 -20.90 28.08
N GLU A 338 6.38 -21.38 29.00
CA GLU A 338 6.38 -20.91 30.40
C GLU A 338 6.21 -19.37 30.41
N ASP A 339 7.11 -18.63 31.08
CA ASP A 339 7.13 -17.16 31.07
C ASP A 339 8.10 -16.56 30.03
N GLN A 340 8.76 -17.39 29.22
CA GLN A 340 9.72 -16.93 28.21
C GLN A 340 9.04 -16.66 26.88
N LEU A 341 9.14 -15.43 26.39
CA LEU A 341 8.69 -15.04 25.05
C LEU A 341 9.51 -15.79 23.99
N VAL A 342 8.90 -16.71 23.26
CA VAL A 342 9.57 -17.49 22.21
C VAL A 342 9.33 -16.93 20.81
N ALA A 343 8.19 -16.26 20.58
CA ALA A 343 7.84 -15.69 19.29
C ALA A 343 6.72 -14.64 19.36
N GLY A 344 6.48 -13.93 18.26
CA GLY A 344 5.34 -13.02 18.16
C GLY A 344 5.15 -12.33 16.81
N THR A 345 3.98 -11.75 16.61
CA THR A 345 3.63 -10.93 15.45
C THR A 345 3.33 -9.48 15.82
N PHE A 346 3.76 -8.56 14.95
CA PHE A 346 3.39 -7.15 14.97
C PHE A 346 2.29 -6.88 13.94
N ASN A 347 1.12 -6.46 14.41
CA ASN A 347 -0.10 -6.27 13.61
C ASN A 347 -0.80 -4.97 14.01
N LEU A 348 -1.77 -4.54 13.21
CA LEU A 348 -2.69 -3.45 13.57
C LEU A 348 -4.15 -3.85 13.37
N ILE A 349 -5.07 -3.27 14.15
CA ILE A 349 -6.52 -3.46 14.04
C ILE A 349 -7.20 -2.10 13.97
N LYS A 350 -7.94 -1.82 12.89
CA LYS A 350 -8.76 -0.61 12.71
C LYS A 350 -10.04 -0.96 11.94
N ASN A 351 -11.16 -0.33 12.29
CA ASN A 351 -12.44 -0.42 11.55
C ASN A 351 -12.87 -1.87 11.24
N GLY A 352 -12.69 -2.78 12.21
CA GLY A 352 -13.01 -4.20 12.07
C GLY A 352 -12.09 -4.99 11.11
N ARG A 353 -10.89 -4.49 10.77
CA ARG A 353 -9.92 -5.19 9.92
C ARG A 353 -8.64 -5.45 10.71
N PHE A 354 -8.20 -6.71 10.75
CA PHE A 354 -6.90 -7.10 11.31
C PHE A 354 -5.87 -7.11 10.18
N HIS A 355 -4.80 -6.32 10.32
CA HIS A 355 -3.71 -6.20 9.36
C HIS A 355 -2.42 -6.80 9.96
N GLY A 356 -2.12 -8.05 9.60
CA GLY A 356 -0.86 -8.70 9.96
C GLY A 356 0.32 -8.14 9.16
N ARG A 357 1.47 -7.96 9.81
CA ARG A 357 2.69 -7.44 9.16
C ARG A 357 3.90 -8.34 9.35
N TYR A 358 4.53 -8.27 10.52
CA TYR A 358 5.85 -8.86 10.74
C TYR A 358 5.79 -9.99 11.75
N TRP A 359 6.51 -11.06 11.44
CA TRP A 359 6.69 -12.24 12.28
C TRP A 359 8.12 -12.31 12.80
N GLY A 360 8.26 -12.70 14.06
CA GLY A 360 9.53 -12.96 14.69
C GLY A 360 9.49 -14.17 15.61
N CYS A 361 10.60 -14.92 15.68
CA CYS A 361 10.78 -15.94 16.70
C CYS A 361 12.23 -16.06 17.16
N PHE A 362 12.44 -16.21 18.46
CA PHE A 362 13.72 -16.63 19.01
C PHE A 362 13.86 -18.15 18.84
N GLU A 363 12.81 -18.91 19.17
CA GLU A 363 12.77 -20.37 19.02
C GLU A 363 12.16 -20.82 17.68
N GLN A 364 12.68 -21.91 17.10
CA GLN A 364 12.17 -22.50 15.84
C GLN A 364 11.25 -23.69 16.12
N VAL A 365 9.95 -23.41 16.29
CA VAL A 365 8.94 -24.43 16.63
C VAL A 365 8.05 -24.75 15.43
N SER A 366 7.91 -26.04 15.13
CA SER A 366 7.24 -26.54 13.91
C SER A 366 5.73 -26.27 13.90
N GLY A 367 5.32 -25.25 13.14
CA GLY A 367 3.93 -24.83 13.00
C GLY A 367 3.56 -23.56 13.79
N LEU A 368 4.47 -23.06 14.65
CA LEU A 368 4.17 -21.91 15.51
C LEU A 368 3.82 -20.65 14.70
N HIS A 369 4.53 -20.41 13.58
CA HIS A 369 4.19 -19.35 12.62
C HIS A 369 2.75 -19.44 12.10
N PHE A 370 2.20 -20.64 11.87
CA PHE A 370 0.81 -20.77 11.42
C PHE A 370 -0.18 -20.48 12.54
N GLU A 371 0.15 -20.87 13.78
CA GLU A 371 -0.66 -20.55 14.94
C GLU A 371 -0.71 -19.04 15.20
N THR A 372 0.44 -18.37 15.23
CA THR A 372 0.57 -16.93 15.56
C THR A 372 0.15 -15.98 14.44
N CYS A 373 0.45 -16.31 13.18
CA CYS A 373 0.15 -15.42 12.04
C CYS A 373 -1.23 -15.68 11.41
N TYR A 374 -1.78 -16.89 11.55
CA TYR A 374 -3.00 -17.30 10.84
C TYR A 374 -4.12 -17.74 11.78
N TYR A 375 -3.91 -18.78 12.59
CA TYR A 375 -5.02 -19.39 13.34
C TYR A 375 -5.48 -18.53 14.51
N LYS A 376 -4.57 -17.99 15.32
CA LYS A 376 -4.92 -17.11 16.45
C LYS A 376 -5.52 -15.76 15.97
N PRO A 377 -5.03 -15.12 14.89
CA PRO A 377 -5.73 -13.98 14.29
C PRO A 377 -7.12 -14.29 13.73
N ILE A 378 -7.36 -15.45 13.11
CA ILE A 378 -8.71 -15.87 12.67
C ILE A 378 -9.61 -16.08 13.88
N GLU A 379 -9.15 -16.78 14.91
CA GLU A 379 -9.88 -17.00 16.16
C GLU A 379 -10.27 -15.67 16.82
N TYR A 380 -9.30 -14.77 17.02
CA TYR A 380 -9.54 -13.43 17.58
C TYR A 380 -10.49 -12.58 16.71
N CYS A 381 -10.39 -12.69 15.39
CA CYS A 381 -11.31 -12.03 14.44
C CYS A 381 -12.76 -12.49 14.65
N ILE A 382 -12.97 -13.79 14.84
CA ILE A 382 -14.29 -14.37 15.13
C ILE A 382 -14.77 -13.93 16.52
N GLU A 383 -13.96 -14.14 17.56
CA GLU A 383 -14.26 -13.80 18.96
C GLU A 383 -14.63 -12.32 19.18
N ARG A 384 -13.97 -11.40 18.46
CA ARG A 384 -14.20 -9.96 18.57
C ARG A 384 -15.13 -9.39 17.49
N GLY A 385 -15.74 -10.22 16.65
CA GLY A 385 -16.64 -9.78 15.59
C GLY A 385 -16.00 -8.87 14.53
N LEU A 386 -14.68 -9.01 14.30
CA LEU A 386 -14.00 -8.27 13.25
C LEU A 386 -14.48 -8.77 11.87
N ARG A 387 -14.48 -7.89 10.87
CA ARG A 387 -14.91 -8.17 9.49
C ARG A 387 -13.93 -9.08 8.75
N SER A 388 -12.62 -8.93 8.97
CA SER A 388 -11.60 -9.66 8.20
C SER A 388 -10.20 -9.69 8.82
N VAL A 389 -9.37 -10.64 8.35
CA VAL A 389 -7.92 -10.71 8.60
C VAL A 389 -7.15 -10.70 7.28
N GLU A 390 -6.20 -9.78 7.17
CA GLU A 390 -5.20 -9.69 6.10
C GLU A 390 -3.85 -10.18 6.64
N PRO A 391 -3.33 -11.34 6.22
CA PRO A 391 -2.16 -12.00 6.81
C PRO A 391 -0.82 -11.48 6.24
N GLY A 392 -0.75 -10.21 5.87
CA GLY A 392 0.41 -9.57 5.22
C GLY A 392 0.81 -10.19 3.87
N ALA A 393 2.02 -9.86 3.38
CA ALA A 393 2.62 -10.45 2.18
C ALA A 393 3.54 -11.64 2.51
N GLY A 394 3.81 -12.47 1.49
CA GLY A 394 4.57 -13.72 1.61
C GLY A 394 3.71 -14.95 1.92
N GLY A 395 4.30 -16.15 1.87
CA GLY A 395 3.65 -17.40 2.30
C GLY A 395 2.76 -18.13 1.27
N GLY A 396 2.55 -17.61 0.06
CA GLY A 396 1.95 -18.33 -1.08
C GLY A 396 0.66 -19.12 -0.79
N ASP A 397 0.49 -20.26 -1.48
CA ASP A 397 -0.66 -21.17 -1.38
C ASP A 397 -0.94 -21.69 0.04
N PHE A 398 0.03 -21.58 0.96
CA PHE A 398 -0.14 -22.00 2.36
C PHE A 398 -1.18 -21.17 3.12
N LYS A 399 -1.50 -19.95 2.65
CA LYS A 399 -2.58 -19.11 3.16
C LYS A 399 -3.96 -19.63 2.72
N PHE A 400 -4.09 -19.94 1.44
CA PHE A 400 -5.30 -20.48 0.84
C PHE A 400 -5.80 -21.75 1.54
N VAL A 401 -4.90 -22.73 1.76
CA VAL A 401 -5.25 -23.98 2.43
C VAL A 401 -5.58 -23.84 3.93
N ARG A 402 -5.49 -22.63 4.48
CA ARG A 402 -5.77 -22.26 5.88
C ARG A 402 -6.99 -21.37 6.06
N GLY A 403 -7.76 -21.13 5.01
CA GLY A 403 -9.04 -20.39 5.07
C GLY A 403 -8.94 -18.91 4.72
N PHE A 404 -7.86 -18.46 4.09
CA PHE A 404 -7.79 -17.13 3.48
C PHE A 404 -8.10 -17.27 1.98
N ASP A 405 -9.22 -16.74 1.52
CA ASP A 405 -9.56 -16.75 0.10
C ASP A 405 -8.73 -15.72 -0.68
N PRO A 406 -8.48 -15.93 -1.98
CA PRO A 406 -7.76 -14.97 -2.81
C PRO A 406 -8.54 -13.65 -2.93
N PHE A 407 -7.82 -12.53 -2.86
CA PHE A 407 -8.36 -11.19 -3.05
C PHE A 407 -7.52 -10.45 -4.07
N ILE A 408 -8.15 -9.93 -5.12
CA ILE A 408 -7.45 -9.15 -6.14
C ILE A 408 -7.07 -7.80 -5.55
N VAL A 409 -5.80 -7.43 -5.72
CA VAL A 409 -5.28 -6.10 -5.44
C VAL A 409 -4.87 -5.41 -6.72
N HIS A 410 -4.84 -4.08 -6.69
CA HIS A 410 -4.65 -3.26 -7.88
C HIS A 410 -3.44 -2.35 -7.74
N SER A 411 -2.76 -2.12 -8.84
CA SER A 411 -1.80 -1.03 -8.98
C SER A 411 -1.97 -0.32 -10.32
N LEU A 412 -1.55 0.94 -10.36
CA LEU A 412 -1.74 1.86 -11.48
C LEU A 412 -0.41 2.47 -11.87
N HIS A 413 -0.12 2.55 -13.16
CA HIS A 413 1.22 2.91 -13.65
C HIS A 413 1.13 3.84 -14.86
N TYR A 414 1.76 5.01 -14.78
CA TYR A 414 1.95 5.90 -15.90
C TYR A 414 3.43 5.99 -16.26
N PHE A 415 3.71 6.03 -17.56
CA PHE A 415 5.04 6.12 -18.14
C PHE A 415 5.04 7.27 -19.14
N LYS A 416 6.03 8.14 -19.04
CA LYS A 416 6.29 9.25 -19.96
C LYS A 416 6.53 8.78 -21.38
N ASN A 417 7.36 7.74 -21.51
CA ASN A 417 7.70 7.17 -22.80
C ASN A 417 6.62 6.21 -23.31
N GLU A 418 5.91 6.62 -24.37
CA GLU A 418 4.87 5.80 -25.01
C GLU A 418 5.38 4.43 -25.50
N GLY A 419 6.63 4.34 -25.95
CA GLY A 419 7.24 3.08 -26.40
C GLY A 419 7.32 2.07 -25.26
N LEU A 420 7.89 2.48 -24.13
CA LEU A 420 7.95 1.67 -22.91
C LEU A 420 6.55 1.36 -22.37
N ALA A 421 5.64 2.35 -22.38
CA ALA A 421 4.25 2.18 -21.94
C ALA A 421 3.53 1.08 -22.74
N ASN A 422 3.68 1.06 -24.07
CA ASN A 422 3.05 0.09 -24.96
C ASN A 422 3.60 -1.34 -24.73
N VAL A 423 4.90 -1.50 -24.51
CA VAL A 423 5.51 -2.81 -24.18
C VAL A 423 4.98 -3.33 -22.83
N ILE A 424 4.95 -2.47 -21.80
CA ILE A 424 4.47 -2.85 -20.47
C ILE A 424 2.95 -3.13 -20.47
N LYS A 425 2.16 -2.39 -21.26
CA LYS A 425 0.71 -2.58 -21.37
C LYS A 425 0.33 -4.02 -21.74
N SER A 426 0.92 -4.56 -22.81
CA SER A 426 0.64 -5.94 -23.25
C SER A 426 0.95 -6.97 -22.18
N PHE A 427 2.09 -6.83 -21.50
CA PHE A 427 2.49 -7.70 -20.39
C PHE A 427 1.50 -7.62 -19.22
N VAL A 428 1.11 -6.40 -18.83
CA VAL A 428 0.19 -6.15 -17.70
C VAL A 428 -1.22 -6.67 -17.98
N GLU A 429 -1.72 -6.56 -19.22
CA GLU A 429 -3.01 -7.10 -19.62
C GLU A 429 -3.04 -8.64 -19.58
N GLU A 430 -1.96 -9.31 -20.02
CA GLU A 430 -1.82 -10.76 -19.96
C GLU A 430 -1.71 -11.26 -18.51
N GLU A 431 -0.83 -10.64 -17.71
CA GLU A 431 -0.67 -10.95 -16.29
C GLU A 431 -2.00 -10.76 -15.53
N SER A 432 -2.74 -9.69 -15.82
CA SER A 432 -4.04 -9.42 -15.19
C SER A 432 -5.09 -10.47 -15.55
N ARG A 433 -5.14 -10.94 -16.80
CA ARG A 433 -5.99 -12.07 -17.22
C ARG A 433 -5.59 -13.37 -16.51
N HIS A 434 -4.30 -13.61 -16.31
CA HIS A 434 -3.81 -14.77 -15.55
C HIS A 434 -4.21 -14.69 -14.07
N VAL A 435 -4.09 -13.52 -13.44
CA VAL A 435 -4.54 -13.28 -12.05
C VAL A 435 -6.04 -13.51 -11.89
N ASP A 436 -6.87 -13.02 -12.81
CA ASP A 436 -8.32 -13.29 -12.80
C ASP A 436 -8.62 -14.79 -12.88
N TYR A 437 -7.95 -15.51 -13.78
CA TYR A 437 -8.08 -16.97 -13.90
C TYR A 437 -7.67 -17.69 -12.60
N VAL A 438 -6.49 -17.38 -12.05
CA VAL A 438 -6.01 -18.01 -10.81
C VAL A 438 -6.95 -17.73 -9.63
N CYS A 439 -7.43 -16.49 -9.48
CA CYS A 439 -8.37 -16.13 -8.43
C CYS A 439 -9.71 -16.87 -8.57
N SER A 440 -10.23 -17.01 -9.79
CA SER A 440 -11.42 -17.81 -10.08
C SER A 440 -11.24 -19.27 -9.69
N ARG A 441 -10.15 -19.91 -10.15
CA ARG A 441 -9.84 -21.32 -9.88
C ARG A 441 -9.60 -21.61 -8.39
N LEU A 442 -8.93 -20.72 -7.67
CA LEU A 442 -8.79 -20.82 -6.22
C LEU A 442 -10.15 -20.63 -5.51
N SER A 443 -10.99 -19.71 -5.97
CA SER A 443 -12.35 -19.52 -5.41
C SER A 443 -13.29 -20.71 -5.65
N GLU A 444 -13.13 -21.45 -6.76
CA GLU A 444 -13.77 -22.77 -6.96
C GLU A 444 -13.26 -23.81 -5.96
N GLN A 445 -11.95 -23.79 -5.69
CA GLN A 445 -11.27 -24.79 -4.87
C GLN A 445 -11.24 -24.48 -3.37
N SER A 446 -11.93 -23.43 -2.88
CA SER A 446 -11.77 -22.89 -1.52
C SER A 446 -11.65 -23.96 -0.42
N ALA A 447 -10.81 -23.69 0.58
CA ALA A 447 -10.67 -24.54 1.75
C ALA A 447 -11.99 -24.67 2.52
N LEU A 448 -12.83 -23.62 2.44
CA LEU A 448 -14.18 -23.56 2.97
C LEU A 448 -15.17 -24.17 1.97
N ARG A 449 -16.12 -24.96 2.48
CA ARG A 449 -17.28 -25.44 1.72
C ARG A 449 -18.19 -24.24 1.45
N LYS A 450 -18.45 -23.95 0.17
CA LYS A 450 -19.49 -23.00 -0.24
C LYS A 450 -20.82 -23.41 0.42
N SER A 451 -21.58 -22.44 0.91
CA SER A 451 -22.99 -22.65 1.20
C SER A 451 -23.68 -23.00 -0.12
N ASN A 452 -24.39 -24.13 -0.17
CA ASN A 452 -25.41 -24.31 -1.20
C ASN A 452 -26.42 -23.17 -1.02
N ALA A 453 -26.65 -22.38 -2.06
CA ALA A 453 -27.85 -21.56 -2.11
C ALA A 453 -29.05 -22.52 -2.14
N SER A 454 -29.85 -22.48 -1.08
CA SER A 454 -31.10 -23.23 -0.92
C SER A 454 -32.27 -22.44 -1.48
#